data_AF-A0A165XDK5-F1
#
_entry.id   AF-A0A165XDK5-F1
#
_cell.length_a   1.000
_cell.length_b   1.000
_cell.length_c   1.000
_cell.angle_alpha   90.00
_cell.angle_beta   90.00
_cell.angle_gamma   90.00
#
_symmetry.space_group_name_H-M   'P 1'
#
loop_
_entity.id
_entity.type
_entity.pdbx_description
1 polymer ?
#
loop_
_entity_poly.entity_id
_entity_poly.type
_entity_poly.pdbx_seq_one_letter_code
_entity_poly.pdbx_strand_id
1 'polypeptide(L)'
;MHASLIRRSLGGIVPPKIAAPSILSSGQGSELAPLVAFYSKLPKGPAPAPSALSLKAKFFDGTNASGKPLVYGIIGIFLIGYTLDYQMHLKHHKNHPH
;
A
#
# COMPACT_ATOMS: atom_id res chain seq x y z
N MET A 1 32.68 -32.82 9.68
CA MET A 1 32.55 -32.47 8.24
C MET A 1 31.21 -32.94 7.64
N HIS A 2 30.08 -32.81 8.36
CA HIS A 2 28.79 -33.39 7.94
C HIS A 2 27.78 -32.36 7.40
N ALA A 3 27.95 -31.06 7.69
CA ALA A 3 27.04 -30.01 7.25
C ALA A 3 27.08 -29.72 5.74
N SER A 4 28.17 -30.07 5.05
CA SER A 4 28.35 -29.85 3.62
C SER A 4 27.58 -30.85 2.75
N LEU A 5 27.41 -32.10 3.22
CA LEU A 5 26.70 -33.15 2.49
C LEU A 5 25.19 -32.90 2.44
N ILE A 6 24.60 -32.45 3.55
CA ILE A 6 23.17 -32.09 3.64
C ILE A 6 22.88 -30.85 2.77
N ARG A 7 23.78 -29.86 2.73
CA ARG A 7 23.65 -28.70 1.85
C ARG A 7 23.69 -29.08 0.36
N ARG A 8 24.49 -30.11 0.00
CA ARG A 8 24.58 -30.61 -1.39
C ARG A 8 23.34 -31.39 -1.81
N SER A 9 22.72 -32.17 -0.91
CA SER A 9 21.46 -32.88 -1.22
C SER A 9 20.26 -31.92 -1.33
N LEU A 10 20.26 -30.82 -0.57
CA LEU A 10 19.22 -29.79 -0.62
C LEU A 10 19.43 -28.78 -1.78
N GLY A 11 20.61 -28.75 -2.41
CA GLY A 11 20.99 -27.78 -3.45
C GLY A 11 20.27 -27.94 -4.80
N GLY A 12 19.55 -29.05 -5.02
CA GLY A 12 18.70 -29.27 -6.20
C GLY A 12 17.22 -29.00 -5.96
N ILE A 13 16.80 -28.74 -4.71
CA ILE A 13 15.39 -28.51 -4.35
C ILE A 13 14.93 -27.10 -4.74
N VAL A 14 15.84 -26.13 -4.66
CA VAL A 14 15.59 -24.77 -5.14
C VAL A 14 16.27 -24.65 -6.49
N PRO A 15 15.51 -24.59 -7.61
CA PRO A 15 16.11 -24.41 -8.91
C PRO A 15 16.96 -23.13 -8.89
N PRO A 16 18.19 -23.15 -9.41
CA PRO A 16 18.99 -21.94 -9.53
C PRO A 16 18.22 -20.91 -10.36
N LYS A 17 18.43 -19.61 -10.10
CA LYS A 17 17.80 -18.48 -10.82
C LYS A 17 18.24 -18.39 -12.30
N ILE A 18 18.12 -19.47 -13.06
CA ILE A 18 18.40 -19.57 -14.50
C ILE A 18 17.11 -19.32 -15.29
N ALA A 19 15.97 -19.52 -14.65
CA ALA A 19 14.65 -19.36 -15.22
C ALA A 19 13.85 -18.32 -14.41
N ALA A 20 14.24 -17.04 -14.49
CA ALA A 20 13.20 -16.03 -14.28
C ALA A 20 12.12 -16.28 -15.36
N PRO A 21 10.81 -16.24 -15.04
CA PRO A 21 9.75 -16.47 -16.02
C PRO A 21 9.82 -15.53 -17.24
N SER A 22 10.57 -14.42 -17.12
CA SER A 22 10.93 -13.52 -18.22
C SER A 22 11.89 -14.11 -19.26
N ILE A 23 12.69 -15.12 -18.91
CA ILE A 23 13.69 -15.76 -19.78
C ILE A 23 13.13 -17.05 -20.40
N LEU A 24 12.11 -17.66 -19.77
CA LEU A 24 11.47 -18.90 -20.21
C LEU A 24 10.43 -18.72 -21.32
N SER A 25 10.32 -17.55 -21.93
CA SER A 25 9.33 -17.31 -22.98
C SER A 25 9.73 -18.01 -24.28
N SER A 26 9.34 -19.28 -24.41
CA SER A 26 9.22 -20.00 -25.69
C SER A 26 7.90 -19.67 -26.42
N GLY A 27 7.13 -18.70 -25.91
CA GLY A 27 5.88 -18.25 -26.50
C GLY A 27 6.11 -17.21 -27.59
N GLN A 28 5.43 -17.38 -28.73
CA GLN A 28 5.40 -16.39 -29.82
C GLN A 28 5.06 -15.00 -29.25
N GLY A 29 5.93 -14.01 -29.51
CA GLY A 29 5.69 -12.61 -29.15
C GLY A 29 6.59 -12.03 -28.04
N SER A 30 7.48 -12.82 -27.42
CA SER A 30 8.48 -12.31 -26.45
C SER A 30 9.37 -11.21 -27.04
N GLU A 31 9.83 -11.40 -28.27
CA GLU A 31 10.66 -10.41 -29.00
C GLU A 31 9.87 -9.14 -29.36
N LEU A 32 8.54 -9.24 -29.48
CA LEU A 32 7.67 -8.11 -29.82
C LEU A 32 7.21 -7.34 -28.56
N ALA A 33 7.34 -7.92 -27.36
CA ALA A 33 6.93 -7.27 -26.11
C ALA A 33 7.63 -5.92 -25.86
N PRO A 34 8.93 -5.74 -26.13
CA PRO A 34 9.58 -4.42 -26.05
C PRO A 34 9.00 -3.40 -27.04
N LEU A 35 8.63 -3.84 -28.25
CA LEU A 35 8.05 -2.97 -29.28
C LEU A 35 6.64 -2.52 -28.90
N VAL A 36 5.81 -3.44 -28.42
CA VAL A 36 4.47 -3.13 -27.90
C VAL A 36 4.58 -2.22 -26.67
N ALA A 37 5.53 -2.50 -25.77
CA ALA A 37 5.79 -1.67 -24.60
C ALA A 37 6.20 -0.24 -24.99
N PHE A 38 7.06 -0.09 -26.00
CA PHE A 38 7.48 1.21 -26.52
C PHE A 38 6.28 2.03 -27.02
N TYR A 39 5.47 1.47 -27.93
CA TYR A 39 4.30 2.18 -28.47
C TYR A 39 3.21 2.41 -27.41
N SER A 40 3.06 1.52 -26.43
CA SER A 40 2.09 1.69 -25.34
C SER A 40 2.41 2.87 -24.41
N LYS A 41 3.71 3.19 -24.27
CA LYS A 41 4.27 4.20 -23.35
C LYS A 41 4.57 5.54 -24.02
N LEU A 42 4.30 5.69 -25.31
CA LEU A 42 4.39 7.00 -25.97
C LEU A 42 3.56 8.02 -25.18
N PRO A 43 4.03 9.26 -24.98
CA PRO A 43 3.32 10.26 -24.19
C PRO A 43 1.91 10.49 -24.74
N LYS A 44 0.90 10.00 -24.03
CA LYS A 44 -0.51 10.17 -24.38
C LYS A 44 -1.05 11.39 -23.67
N GLY A 45 -0.77 12.57 -24.19
CA GLY A 45 -1.30 13.84 -23.67
C GLY A 45 -1.11 14.03 -22.15
N PRO A 46 -1.82 14.99 -21.55
CA PRO A 46 -1.85 15.14 -20.10
C PRO A 46 -2.60 13.96 -19.46
N ALA A 47 -2.08 13.45 -18.35
CA ALA A 47 -2.73 12.40 -17.57
C ALA A 47 -4.13 12.87 -17.10
N PRO A 48 -5.12 11.96 -17.00
CA PRO A 48 -6.45 12.30 -16.49
C PRO A 48 -6.33 13.00 -15.14
N ALA A 49 -7.04 14.13 -14.97
CA ALA A 49 -7.06 14.84 -13.72
C ALA A 49 -7.58 13.91 -12.61
N PRO A 50 -6.93 13.86 -11.44
CA PRO A 50 -7.39 13.03 -10.35
C PRO A 50 -8.80 13.47 -9.94
N SER A 51 -9.67 12.49 -9.68
CA SER A 51 -11.09 12.75 -9.36
C SER A 51 -11.20 13.72 -8.18
N ALA A 52 -11.76 14.91 -8.43
CA ALA A 52 -11.87 16.00 -7.46
C ALA A 52 -12.71 15.61 -6.22
N LEU A 53 -13.59 14.61 -6.34
CA LEU A 53 -14.40 14.10 -5.23
C LEU A 53 -13.69 13.08 -4.35
N SER A 54 -12.55 12.51 -4.79
CA SER A 54 -11.93 11.42 -4.05
C SER A 54 -11.07 11.94 -2.90
N LEU A 55 -11.41 11.57 -1.66
CA LEU A 55 -10.60 11.87 -0.46
C LEU A 55 -9.15 11.38 -0.62
N LYS A 56 -8.98 10.25 -1.34
CA LYS A 56 -7.68 9.71 -1.72
C LYS A 56 -6.86 10.68 -2.56
N ALA A 57 -7.43 11.24 -3.64
CA ALA A 57 -6.72 12.23 -4.46
C ALA A 57 -6.35 13.51 -3.70
N LYS A 58 -7.18 13.90 -2.72
CA LYS A 58 -7.00 15.15 -1.98
C LYS A 58 -5.93 15.08 -0.89
N PHE A 59 -5.68 13.91 -0.32
CA PHE A 59 -4.80 13.79 0.86
C PHE A 59 -3.75 12.68 0.80
N PHE A 60 -3.89 11.72 -0.13
CA PHE A 60 -3.07 10.50 -0.13
C PHE A 60 -2.29 10.28 -1.45
N ASP A 61 -2.68 10.92 -2.55
CA ASP A 61 -2.01 10.75 -3.85
C ASP A 61 -1.16 11.97 -4.25
N GLY A 62 -0.02 11.70 -4.90
CA GLY A 62 0.80 12.69 -5.59
C GLY A 62 1.35 13.81 -4.69
N THR A 63 1.34 15.03 -5.22
CA THR A 63 1.83 16.25 -4.53
C THR A 63 0.97 16.67 -3.33
N ASN A 64 -0.25 16.13 -3.22
CA ASN A 64 -1.17 16.40 -2.11
C ASN A 64 -1.05 15.36 -0.98
N ALA A 65 -0.14 14.38 -1.11
CA ALA A 65 0.13 13.41 -0.06
C ALA A 65 0.58 14.12 1.22
N SER A 66 -0.27 14.11 2.24
CA SER A 66 -0.06 14.88 3.46
C SER A 66 -0.52 14.10 4.68
N GLY A 67 0.13 14.32 5.82
CA GLY A 67 -0.25 13.74 7.12
C GLY A 67 -1.54 14.33 7.72
N LYS A 68 -2.19 15.28 7.04
CA LYS A 68 -3.44 15.91 7.50
C LYS A 68 -4.55 14.94 7.91
N PRO A 69 -4.84 13.85 7.17
CA PRO A 69 -5.85 12.86 7.58
C PRO A 69 -5.55 12.21 8.93
N LEU A 70 -4.27 12.02 9.26
CA LEU A 70 -3.86 11.46 10.54
C LEU A 70 -4.18 12.43 11.68
N VAL A 71 -3.88 13.72 11.50
CA VAL A 71 -4.24 14.76 12.47
C VAL A 71 -5.76 14.87 12.64
N TYR A 72 -6.52 14.85 11.54
CA TYR A 72 -7.99 14.85 11.60
C TYR A 72 -8.53 13.61 12.33
N GLY A 73 -7.92 12.44 12.12
CA GLY A 73 -8.26 11.22 12.86
C GLY A 73 -8.04 11.37 14.36
N ILE A 74 -6.89 11.89 14.77
CA ILE A 74 -6.57 12.14 16.18
C ILE A 74 -7.61 13.08 16.81
N ILE A 75 -7.89 14.22 16.17
CA ILE A 75 -8.88 15.20 16.66
C ILE A 75 -10.27 14.55 16.76
N GLY A 76 -10.67 13.77 15.76
CA GLY A 76 -11.95 13.06 15.77
C GLY A 76 -12.08 12.11 16.95
N ILE A 77 -11.04 11.32 17.24
CA ILE A 77 -11.02 10.39 18.39
C ILE A 77 -11.14 11.16 19.71
N PHE A 78 -10.40 12.26 19.88
CA PHE A 78 -10.47 13.06 21.11
C PHE A 78 -11.85 13.67 21.34
N LEU A 79 -12.48 14.22 20.29
CA LEU A 79 -13.82 14.80 20.41
C LEU A 79 -14.87 13.75 20.75
N ILE A 80 -14.82 12.59 20.08
CA ILE A 80 -15.72 11.48 20.39
C ILE A 80 -15.48 10.97 21.83
N GLY A 81 -14.23 10.78 22.23
CA GLY A 81 -13.88 10.36 23.59
C GLY A 81 -14.39 11.34 24.64
N TYR A 82 -14.14 12.64 24.46
CA TYR A 82 -14.59 13.68 25.38
C TYR A 82 -16.12 13.75 25.48
N THR A 83 -16.83 13.66 24.35
CA THR A 83 -18.30 13.69 24.37
C THR A 83 -18.88 12.47 25.10
N LEU A 84 -18.30 11.29 24.91
CA LEU A 84 -18.69 10.07 25.64
C LEU A 84 -18.44 10.21 27.14
N ASP A 85 -17.23 10.63 27.52
CA ASP A 85 -16.84 10.84 28.91
C ASP A 85 -17.70 11.92 29.59
N TYR A 86 -18.04 12.98 28.85
CA TYR A 86 -18.94 14.01 29.33
C TYR A 86 -20.35 13.47 29.61
N GLN A 87 -20.92 12.69 28.69
CA GLN A 87 -22.26 12.12 28.85
C GLN A 87 -22.32 11.05 29.94
N MET A 88 -21.31 10.19 30.02
CA MET A 88 -21.32 9.05 30.95
C MET A 88 -20.84 9.39 32.34
N HIS A 89 -19.82 10.23 32.46
CA HIS A 89 -19.14 10.51 33.71
C HIS A 89 -19.34 11.95 34.18
N LEU A 90 -18.79 12.94 33.46
CA LEU A 90 -18.67 14.32 33.99
C LEU A 90 -20.03 14.96 34.29
N LYS A 91 -21.06 14.69 33.48
CA LYS A 91 -22.40 15.26 33.67
C LYS A 91 -23.10 14.76 34.94
N HIS A 92 -22.79 13.54 35.40
CA HIS A 92 -23.46 12.90 36.54
C HIS A 92 -22.67 13.02 37.85
N HIS A 93 -21.44 13.53 37.79
CA HIS A 93 -20.51 13.63 38.93
C HIS A 93 -20.96 14.60 40.04
N LYS A 94 -21.98 15.45 39.82
CA LYS A 94 -22.51 16.39 40.83
C LYS A 94 -23.82 15.95 41.49
N ASN A 95 -24.49 14.90 41.00
CA ASN A 95 -25.81 14.47 41.48
C ASN A 95 -25.76 13.35 42.53
N HIS A 96 -24.57 13.00 43.03
CA HIS A 96 -24.41 12.06 44.13
C HIS A 96 -23.50 12.70 45.19
N PRO A 97 -23.97 12.91 46.44
CA PRO A 97 -23.07 13.15 47.55
C PRO A 97 -22.24 11.88 47.78
N HIS A 98 -20.94 12.06 48.04
CA HIS A 98 -20.07 11.00 48.55
C HIS A 98 -20.54 10.52 49.92
#